data_AF-A0A7W9F315-F1
#
_entry.id   AF-A0A7W9F315-F1
#
_cell.length_a   1.000
_cell.length_b   1.000
_cell.length_c   1.000
_cell.angle_alpha   90.00
_cell.angle_beta   90.00
_cell.angle_gamma   90.00
#
_symmetry.space_group_name_H-M   'P 1'
#
loop_
_entity.id
_entity.type
_entity.pdbx_description
1 polymer ?
#
loop_
_entity_poly.entity_id
_entity_poly.type
_entity_poly.pdbx_seq_one_letter_code
_entity_poly.pdbx_strand_id
1 'polypeptide(L)'
;MSERMTLVPGQWYAWTMFPGYGPSPYHSPIRVQHVTPVAGRSRLYDLEFFNMGYAAGVQNMQYRLKTLRREAGYILAADYESERSVAIVNLEPLFLLSHAPQVMDRIERLMAQTGSFFDAMDIFNGFAPVTE
;
A
#
# COMPACT_ATOMS: atom_id res chain seq x y z
N MET A 1 18.97 16.58 7.43
CA MET A 1 18.37 16.06 6.17
C MET A 1 17.18 15.21 6.56
N SER A 2 16.00 15.47 6.02
CA SER A 2 14.84 14.61 6.28
C SER A 2 15.05 13.27 5.56
N GLU A 3 14.85 12.16 6.27
CA GLU A 3 15.03 10.82 5.74
C GLU A 3 13.99 10.56 4.64
N ARG A 4 14.43 10.06 3.48
CA ARG A 4 13.54 9.78 2.35
C ARG A 4 12.71 8.53 2.65
N MET A 5 11.43 8.55 2.27
CA MET A 5 10.55 7.39 2.42
C MET A 5 11.16 6.16 1.76
N THR A 6 11.11 5.02 2.45
CA THR A 6 11.58 3.73 1.96
C THR A 6 10.50 2.71 2.22
N LEU A 7 10.18 1.90 1.20
CA LEU A 7 9.22 0.82 1.33
C LEU A 7 9.87 -0.37 2.02
N VAL A 8 9.21 -0.87 3.07
CA VAL A 8 9.70 -1.95 3.90
C VAL A 8 8.79 -3.17 3.72
N PRO A 9 9.34 -4.34 3.36
CA PRO A 9 8.59 -5.60 3.39
C PRO A 9 7.88 -5.82 4.72
N GLY A 10 6.61 -6.21 4.65
CA GLY A 10 5.76 -6.42 5.81
C GLY A 10 4.96 -5.19 6.24
N GLN A 11 5.26 -3.99 5.72
CA GLN A 11 4.56 -2.77 6.12
C GLN A 11 3.40 -2.42 5.19
N TRP A 12 2.40 -1.76 5.78
CA TRP A 12 1.23 -1.23 5.11
C TRP A 12 1.44 0.21 4.63
N TYR A 13 0.98 0.49 3.42
CA TYR A 13 1.04 1.81 2.79
C TYR A 13 -0.28 2.13 2.11
N ALA A 14 -0.56 3.42 1.97
CA ALA A 14 -1.65 3.89 1.13
C ALA A 14 -1.16 4.00 -0.33
N TRP A 15 -1.86 3.31 -1.23
CA TRP A 15 -1.62 3.32 -2.66
C TRP A 15 -2.72 4.13 -3.35
N THR A 16 -2.31 5.07 -4.19
CA THR A 16 -3.22 5.79 -5.10
C THR A 16 -2.71 5.70 -6.53
N MET A 17 -3.56 5.22 -7.44
CA MET A 17 -3.23 5.02 -8.87
C MET A 17 -3.98 6.03 -9.74
N PHE A 18 -3.26 6.63 -10.69
CA PHE A 18 -3.73 7.67 -11.61
C PHE A 18 -3.41 7.31 -13.08
N PRO A 19 -4.39 7.30 -13.99
CA PRO A 19 -5.81 7.15 -13.68
C PRO A 19 -6.06 5.85 -12.93
N GLY A 20 -7.14 5.83 -12.14
CA GLY A 20 -7.64 4.60 -11.53
C GLY A 20 -8.46 3.78 -12.52
N TYR A 21 -9.59 3.27 -12.03
CA TYR A 21 -10.60 2.62 -12.85
C TYR A 21 -11.68 3.64 -13.21
N GLY A 22 -11.79 3.96 -14.50
CA GLY A 22 -12.68 5.02 -14.98
C GLY A 22 -12.12 6.43 -14.70
N PRO A 23 -12.97 7.43 -14.42
CA PRO A 23 -12.55 8.83 -14.30
C PRO A 23 -11.86 9.17 -12.98
N SER A 24 -11.95 8.30 -11.98
CA SER A 24 -11.47 8.57 -10.61
C SER A 24 -10.15 7.84 -10.32
N PRO A 25 -9.29 8.39 -9.45
CA PRO A 25 -8.16 7.65 -8.91
C PRO A 25 -8.62 6.40 -8.16
N TYR A 26 -7.79 5.36 -8.18
CA TYR A 26 -8.03 4.15 -7.40
C TYR A 26 -7.20 4.20 -6.12
N HIS A 27 -7.85 4.00 -4.98
CA HIS A 27 -7.26 4.06 -3.66
C HIS A 27 -7.32 2.69 -3.00
N SER A 28 -6.21 2.24 -2.42
CA SER A 28 -6.19 0.99 -1.68
C SER A 28 -5.05 0.94 -0.65
N PRO A 29 -5.26 0.36 0.52
CA PRO A 29 -4.17 -0.10 1.37
C PRO A 29 -3.44 -1.26 0.71
N ILE A 30 -2.11 -1.18 0.70
CA ILE A 30 -1.26 -2.25 0.21
C ILE A 30 -0.29 -2.68 1.30
N ARG A 31 0.00 -3.98 1.39
CA ARG A 31 1.05 -4.52 2.25
C ARG A 31 2.21 -4.95 1.36
N VAL A 32 3.35 -4.27 1.50
CA VAL A 32 4.53 -4.56 0.68
C VAL A 32 5.06 -5.95 1.04
N GLN A 33 5.28 -6.78 0.04
CA GLN A 33 5.85 -8.12 0.18
C GLN A 33 7.33 -8.09 -0.20
N HIS A 34 7.65 -7.55 -1.38
CA HIS A 34 9.03 -7.43 -1.87
C HIS A 34 9.26 -6.12 -2.62
N VAL A 35 10.50 -5.63 -2.54
CA VAL A 35 10.99 -4.47 -3.29
C VAL A 35 12.34 -4.84 -3.89
N THR A 36 12.38 -5.03 -5.20
CA THR A 36 13.57 -5.55 -5.88
C THR A 36 14.09 -4.50 -6.88
N PRO A 37 15.22 -3.82 -6.61
CA PRO A 37 15.83 -2.91 -7.58
C PRO A 37 16.17 -3.63 -8.89
N VAL A 38 15.90 -3.01 -10.03
CA VAL A 38 16.28 -3.57 -11.33
C VAL A 38 17.75 -3.23 -11.61
N ALA A 39 18.58 -4.26 -11.74
CA ALA A 39 20.03 -4.11 -11.95
C ALA A 39 20.36 -3.20 -13.13
N GLY A 40 21.31 -2.28 -12.93
CA GLY A 40 21.79 -1.35 -13.97
C GLY A 40 20.79 -0.26 -14.38
N ARG A 41 19.59 -0.19 -13.79
CA ARG A 41 18.57 0.81 -14.11
C ARG A 41 18.27 1.70 -12.92
N SER A 42 18.79 2.93 -12.96
CA SER A 42 18.52 3.92 -11.92
C SER A 42 17.02 4.17 -11.76
N ARG A 43 16.53 4.13 -10.52
CA ARG A 43 15.14 4.42 -10.12
C ARG A 43 14.07 3.40 -10.55
N LEU A 44 14.44 2.28 -11.18
CA LEU A 44 13.50 1.23 -11.56
C LEU A 44 13.54 0.08 -10.53
N TYR A 45 12.38 -0.40 -10.12
CA TYR A 45 12.25 -1.50 -9.16
C TYR A 45 10.97 -2.29 -9.42
N ASP A 46 11.01 -3.57 -9.11
CA ASP A 46 9.83 -4.44 -9.05
C ASP A 46 9.26 -4.37 -7.64
N LEU A 47 7.96 -4.12 -7.53
CA LEU A 47 7.21 -4.03 -6.30
C LEU A 47 6.15 -5.13 -6.28
N GLU A 48 6.26 -6.02 -5.30
CA GLU A 48 5.25 -7.05 -5.03
C GLU A 48 4.50 -6.68 -3.74
N PHE A 49 3.18 -6.74 -3.78
CA PHE A 49 2.36 -6.36 -2.65
C PHE A 49 1.01 -7.07 -2.65
N PHE A 50 0.46 -7.19 -1.45
CA PHE A 50 -0.95 -7.52 -1.26
C PHE A 50 -1.81 -6.26 -1.36
N ASN A 51 -2.88 -6.31 -2.14
CA ASN A 51 -3.82 -5.23 -2.36
C ASN A 51 -5.16 -5.52 -1.67
N MET A 52 -5.45 -4.79 -0.59
CA MET A 52 -6.65 -5.03 0.22
C MET A 52 -7.94 -4.74 -0.55
N GLY A 53 -7.92 -3.75 -1.45
CA GLY A 53 -9.06 -3.32 -2.24
C GLY A 53 -9.45 -4.26 -3.39
N TYR A 54 -8.80 -5.42 -3.53
CA TYR A 54 -9.14 -6.44 -4.52
C TYR A 54 -9.89 -7.63 -3.90
N ALA A 55 -10.67 -8.31 -4.75
CA ALA A 55 -11.37 -9.52 -4.35
C ALA A 55 -10.40 -10.62 -3.92
N ALA A 56 -10.81 -11.44 -2.95
CA ALA A 56 -10.02 -12.56 -2.45
C ALA A 56 -9.57 -13.48 -3.62
N GLY A 57 -8.30 -13.87 -3.60
CA GLY A 57 -7.69 -14.71 -4.64
C GLY A 57 -6.99 -13.94 -5.78
N VAL A 58 -7.17 -12.62 -5.88
CA VAL A 58 -6.49 -11.76 -6.87
C VAL A 58 -5.79 -10.55 -6.23
N GLN A 59 -5.42 -10.66 -4.96
CA GLN A 59 -4.88 -9.54 -4.18
C GLN A 59 -3.37 -9.36 -4.32
N ASN A 60 -2.64 -10.40 -4.70
CA ASN A 60 -1.19 -10.29 -4.90
C ASN A 60 -0.92 -9.64 -6.26
N MET A 61 -0.25 -8.49 -6.21
CA MET A 61 0.07 -7.66 -7.36
C MET A 61 1.58 -7.53 -7.52
N GLN A 62 2.02 -7.43 -8.78
CA GLN A 62 3.39 -7.15 -9.14
C GLN A 62 3.41 -5.98 -10.13
N TYR A 63 4.18 -4.94 -9.80
CA TYR A 63 4.36 -3.76 -10.64
C TYR A 63 5.84 -3.46 -10.83
N ARG A 64 6.22 -3.13 -12.05
CA ARG A 64 7.52 -2.52 -12.32
C ARG A 64 7.37 -1.01 -12.31
N LEU A 65 7.99 -0.35 -11.33
CA LEU A 65 7.82 1.07 -11.08
C LEU A 65 9.10 1.85 -11.30
N LYS A 66 8.99 3.04 -11.90
CA LYS A 66 10.06 4.02 -12.01
C LYS A 66 9.80 5.19 -11.08
N THR A 67 10.66 5.38 -10.07
CA THR A 67 10.55 6.53 -9.16
C THR A 67 10.72 7.84 -9.92
N LEU A 68 9.69 8.68 -9.91
CA LEU A 68 9.71 10.05 -10.44
C LEU A 68 10.21 11.02 -9.37
N ARG A 69 9.63 10.92 -8.16
CA ARG A 69 9.98 11.74 -7.00
C ARG A 69 9.87 10.92 -5.71
N ARG A 70 10.78 11.19 -4.77
CA ARG A 70 10.81 10.52 -3.46
C ARG A 70 11.22 11.52 -2.40
N GLU A 71 10.29 11.80 -1.49
CA GLU A 71 10.46 12.69 -0.35
C GLU A 71 10.22 11.90 0.94
N ALA A 72 10.26 12.56 2.10
CA ALA A 72 10.08 11.90 3.39
C ALA A 72 8.68 11.29 3.59
N GLY A 73 7.65 11.89 3.00
CA GLY A 73 6.26 11.45 3.19
C GLY A 73 5.65 10.67 2.02
N TYR A 74 6.34 10.61 0.87
CA TYR A 74 5.76 9.93 -0.31
C TYR A 74 6.80 9.47 -1.33
N ILE A 75 6.38 8.49 -2.12
CA ILE A 75 6.96 8.10 -3.40
C ILE A 75 5.94 8.35 -4.49
N LEU A 76 6.33 9.11 -5.52
CA LEU A 76 5.59 9.21 -6.78
C LEU A 76 6.37 8.42 -7.83
N ALA A 77 5.73 7.43 -8.45
CA ALA A 77 6.32 6.58 -9.46
C ALA A 77 5.43 6.47 -10.70
N ALA A 78 6.04 6.25 -11.86
CA ALA A 78 5.35 5.81 -13.06
C ALA A 78 5.35 4.28 -13.08
N ASP A 79 4.23 3.70 -13.49
CA ASP A 79 4.18 2.31 -13.94
C ASP A 79 5.00 2.19 -15.24
N TYR A 80 5.84 1.18 -15.33
CA TYR A 80 6.68 0.95 -16.50
C TYR A 80 5.91 0.29 -17.65
N GLU A 81 4.82 -0.42 -17.35
CA GLU A 81 4.05 -1.19 -18.32
C GLU A 81 2.77 -0.47 -18.78
N SER A 82 2.45 0.69 -18.18
CA SER A 82 1.29 1.49 -18.54
C SER A 82 1.57 2.99 -18.43
N GLU A 83 0.63 3.83 -18.85
CA GLU A 83 0.71 5.28 -18.68
C GLU A 83 0.29 5.75 -17.27
N ARG A 84 0.10 4.80 -16.33
CA ARG A 84 -0.35 5.11 -14.98
C ARG A 84 0.79 5.62 -14.12
N SER A 85 0.44 6.48 -13.18
CA SER A 85 1.30 6.93 -12.09
C SER A 85 0.71 6.50 -10.75
N VAL A 86 1.58 6.30 -9.77
CA VAL A 86 1.20 5.82 -8.45
C VAL A 86 1.83 6.72 -7.38
N ALA A 87 1.03 7.12 -6.41
CA ALA A 87 1.49 7.75 -5.19
C ALA A 87 1.41 6.73 -4.05
N ILE A 88 2.53 6.55 -3.35
CA ILE A 88 2.66 5.68 -2.19
C ILE A 88 3.00 6.55 -1.00
N VAL A 89 2.19 6.49 0.04
CA VAL A 89 2.36 7.25 1.30
C VAL A 89 2.20 6.33 2.50
N ASN A 90 2.62 6.78 3.68
CA ASN A 90 2.33 6.04 4.91
C ASN A 90 0.82 5.87 5.07
N LEU A 91 0.38 4.66 5.42
CA LEU A 91 -1.03 4.42 5.67
C LEU A 91 -1.40 5.03 7.04
N GLU A 92 -2.48 5.80 7.05
CA GLU A 92 -3.08 6.34 8.27
C GLU A 92 -4.55 5.91 8.36
N PRO A 93 -5.14 5.80 9.57
CA PRO A 93 -6.56 5.45 9.74
C PRO A 93 -7.51 6.35 8.94
N LEU A 94 -7.18 7.64 8.80
CA LEU A 94 -7.97 8.59 8.02
C LEU A 94 -8.09 8.21 6.53
N PHE A 95 -7.09 7.52 5.98
CA PHE A 95 -7.13 7.00 4.61
C PHE A 95 -8.24 5.94 4.47
N LEU A 96 -8.36 5.03 5.43
CA LEU A 96 -9.42 4.02 5.44
C LEU A 96 -10.79 4.66 5.61
N LEU A 97 -10.93 5.61 6.55
CA LEU A 97 -12.18 6.34 6.73
C LEU A 97 -12.66 7.02 5.44
N SER A 98 -11.73 7.53 4.63
CA SER A 98 -12.04 8.26 3.40
C SER A 98 -12.31 7.34 2.19
N HIS A 99 -11.70 6.16 2.14
CA HIS A 99 -11.68 5.34 0.92
C HIS A 99 -12.21 3.90 1.09
N ALA A 100 -12.34 3.42 2.32
CA ALA A 100 -12.87 2.11 2.66
C ALA A 100 -13.59 2.11 4.04
N PRO A 101 -14.57 3.00 4.27
CA PRO A 101 -15.19 3.17 5.59
C PRO A 101 -15.80 1.87 6.14
N GLN A 102 -16.34 1.02 5.27
CA GLN A 102 -16.90 -0.29 5.64
C GLN A 102 -15.87 -1.27 6.25
N VAL A 103 -14.58 -1.08 5.96
CA VAL A 103 -13.50 -1.87 6.54
C VAL A 103 -13.14 -1.32 7.92
N MET A 104 -13.25 0.00 8.10
CA MET A 104 -12.84 0.67 9.33
C MET A 104 -13.62 0.16 10.56
N ASP A 105 -14.93 -0.07 10.47
CA ASP A 105 -15.74 -0.58 11.59
C ASP A 105 -15.22 -1.92 12.15
N ARG A 106 -14.61 -2.76 11.29
CA ARG A 106 -14.01 -4.02 11.72
C ARG A 106 -12.60 -3.82 12.24
N ILE A 107 -11.83 -2.92 11.62
CA ILE A 107 -10.49 -2.55 12.09
C ILE A 107 -10.56 -1.90 13.48
N GLU A 108 -11.51 -1.01 13.76
CA GLU A 108 -11.67 -0.37 15.08
C GLU A 108 -11.91 -1.39 16.19
N ARG A 109 -12.73 -2.42 15.94
CA ARG A 109 -12.96 -3.50 16.90
C ARG A 109 -11.69 -4.30 17.18
N LEU A 110 -10.88 -4.57 16.15
CA LEU A 110 -9.60 -5.23 16.30
C LEU A 110 -8.58 -4.33 17.00
N MET A 111 -8.56 -3.02 16.70
CA MET A 111 -7.72 -2.05 17.38
C MET A 111 -8.04 -1.96 18.87
N ALA A 112 -9.30 -2.10 19.27
CA ALA A 112 -9.68 -2.14 20.68
C ALA A 112 -9.10 -3.37 21.41
N GLN A 113 -8.77 -4.44 20.68
CA GLN A 113 -8.14 -5.66 21.22
C GLN A 113 -6.62 -5.57 21.19
N THR A 114 -6.03 -5.06 20.11
CA THR A 114 -4.58 -5.05 19.89
C THR A 114 -3.88 -3.78 20.40
N GLY A 115 -4.62 -2.68 20.56
CA GLY A 115 -4.04 -1.35 20.78
C GLY A 115 -3.27 -0.78 19.57
N SER A 116 -3.33 -1.44 18.42
CA SER A 116 -2.47 -1.14 17.26
C SER A 116 -3.23 -1.25 15.94
N PHE A 117 -3.19 -0.16 15.17
CA PHE A 117 -3.81 -0.08 13.84
C PHE A 117 -3.22 -1.09 12.86
N PHE A 118 -1.89 -1.24 12.84
CA PHE A 118 -1.23 -2.14 11.90
C PHE A 118 -1.41 -3.61 12.28
N ASP A 119 -1.46 -3.94 13.57
CA ASP A 119 -1.77 -5.32 14.00
C ASP A 119 -3.22 -5.66 13.66
N ALA A 120 -4.15 -4.71 13.83
CA ALA A 120 -5.54 -4.88 13.41
C ALA A 120 -5.65 -5.11 11.89
N MET A 121 -4.87 -4.39 11.07
CA MET A 121 -4.79 -4.59 9.62
C MET A 121 -4.25 -5.98 9.26
N ASP A 122 -3.20 -6.44 9.94
CA ASP A 122 -2.62 -7.76 9.72
C ASP A 122 -3.62 -8.87 10.12
N ILE A 123 -4.30 -8.75 11.27
CA ILE A 123 -5.33 -9.72 11.70
C ILE A 123 -6.51 -9.73 10.72
N PHE A 124 -7.03 -8.56 10.33
CA PHE A 124 -8.17 -8.46 9.42
C PHE A 124 -7.90 -9.14 8.08
N ASN A 125 -6.66 -9.06 7.58
CA ASN A 125 -6.25 -9.66 6.32
C ASN A 125 -5.59 -11.04 6.46
N GLY A 126 -5.56 -11.62 7.67
CA GLY A 126 -5.03 -12.96 7.91
C GLY A 126 -3.50 -13.08 7.86
N PHE A 127 -2.77 -11.98 7.99
CA PHE A 127 -1.30 -11.96 8.16
C PHE A 127 -0.86 -12.21 9.61
N ALA A 128 -1.78 -12.06 10.57
CA ALA A 128 -1.57 -12.38 11.98
C ALA A 128 -2.77 -13.16 12.55
N PRO A 129 -2.55 -14.05 13.54
CA PRO A 129 -3.66 -14.73 14.21
C PRO A 129 -4.46 -13.76 15.08
N VAL A 130 -5.74 -14.07 15.29
CA VAL A 130 -6.53 -13.41 16.34
C VAL A 130 -5.98 -13.88 17.68
N THR A 131 -5.52 -12.96 18.53
CA THR A 131 -5.17 -13.26 19.92
C THR A 131 -6.46 -13.45 20.72
N GLU A 132 -6.67 -14.68 21.23
CA GLU A 132 -7.76 -15.03 22.15
C GLU A 132 -7.58 -14.43 23.55
#